data_AF-A0A2A7D768-F1
#
_entry.id   AF-A0A2A7D768-F1
#
_cell.length_a   1.000
_cell.length_b   1.000
_cell.length_c   1.000
_cell.angle_alpha   90.00
_cell.angle_beta   90.00
_cell.angle_gamma   90.00
#
_symmetry.space_group_name_H-M   'P 1'
#
loop_
_entity.id
_entity.type
_entity.pdbx_description
1 polymer ?
#
loop_
_entity_poly.entity_id
_entity_poly.type
_entity_poly.pdbx_seq_one_letter_code
_entity_poly.pdbx_strand_id
1 'polypeptide(L)'
;MHYNIQKGQFRLTSAYPRGSWWEFYRVPCPICHDTGNCMLHVSQEKVACTRVESKWIYGKNTGNPSYIHYINGKDKYQLPEVNEVQIHDKKSNEELNVFNRKLMDFIPLQKHHHAHLIRDRKMSEEQIQVRQYRSFLKQQIELEEDNTYTTVWEKLFKQIGNKHCWQGIPGFYEMNKGRLSLRLMSGSPGILIPFRNQYNQIVGWQVRVDEVKNSVYVKTAPTGVQAELIEQPNVVKITKNDDCIFEGELEVSKKVEIPSQEERIVVKIHKGQKYLWISSANKNQGTGAGGSENPLPVHVAVPSSHLKHWNSGTLHQTKSVMITEGAIKADLIADLIPERFNKVELSEVGTTVLAIPGVNAWRIVMPVLKDMMVENVYLAFDADLVENVKVRKALIDFATKLKKEGYNVIIAAWNPAQGKGLDDAMQASFKPVFRTI
;
A
#
# COMPACT_ATOMS: atom_id res chain seq x y z
N MET A 1 22.89 26.41 4.83
CA MET A 1 23.41 25.08 5.24
C MET A 1 23.49 24.21 4.00
N HIS A 2 24.68 23.73 3.64
CA HIS A 2 24.85 22.74 2.58
C HIS A 2 24.66 21.37 3.21
N TYR A 3 23.50 20.75 2.99
CA TYR A 3 23.26 19.39 3.42
C TYR A 3 23.97 18.45 2.45
N ASN A 4 25.11 17.89 2.88
CA ASN A 4 25.86 16.87 2.16
C ASN A 4 24.97 15.61 2.06
N ILE A 5 24.55 15.17 0.87
CA ILE A 5 23.67 13.98 0.77
C ILE A 5 24.47 12.72 0.99
N GLN A 6 23.85 11.81 1.72
CA GLN A 6 24.19 10.40 1.69
C GLN A 6 22.95 9.55 1.36
N LYS A 7 23.22 8.32 0.91
CA LYS A 7 22.25 7.33 0.44
C LYS A 7 21.08 7.18 1.41
N GLY A 8 19.84 7.32 0.92
CA GLY A 8 18.62 7.05 1.68
C GLY A 8 17.94 8.24 2.36
N GLN A 9 18.41 9.48 2.17
CA GLN A 9 17.69 10.68 2.64
C GLN A 9 16.48 11.04 1.77
N PHE A 10 16.68 10.99 0.45
CA PHE A 10 15.64 11.17 -0.55
C PHE A 10 15.39 9.87 -1.30
N ARG A 11 14.14 9.68 -1.74
CA ARG A 11 13.76 8.55 -2.59
C ARG A 11 13.15 9.09 -3.88
N LEU A 12 13.57 8.55 -5.02
CA LEU A 12 12.95 8.88 -6.31
C LEU A 12 11.45 8.58 -6.24
N THR A 13 10.61 9.52 -6.66
CA THR A 13 9.16 9.30 -6.66
C THR A 13 8.70 8.61 -7.94
N SER A 14 7.59 7.89 -7.82
CA SER A 14 6.84 7.38 -8.98
C SER A 14 5.79 8.38 -9.50
N ALA A 15 5.74 9.60 -8.95
CA ALA A 15 4.77 10.63 -9.31
C ALA A 15 5.16 11.28 -10.64
N TYR A 16 4.19 11.57 -11.51
CA TYR A 16 4.45 12.14 -12.84
C TYR A 16 4.53 13.68 -12.81
N PRO A 17 5.49 14.33 -13.51
CA PRO A 17 6.58 13.73 -14.28
C PRO A 17 7.62 13.07 -13.36
N ARG A 18 7.94 11.81 -13.66
CA ARG A 18 8.84 10.99 -12.84
C ARG A 18 10.28 11.47 -13.01
N GLY A 19 11.07 11.43 -11.93
CA GLY A 19 12.39 12.04 -11.91
C GLY A 19 12.38 13.52 -11.54
N SER A 20 11.26 14.23 -11.74
CA SER A 20 11.15 15.65 -11.36
C SER A 20 10.82 15.87 -9.87
N TRP A 21 10.47 14.81 -9.14
CA TRP A 21 10.07 14.88 -7.74
C TRP A 21 10.80 13.83 -6.90
N TRP A 22 11.22 14.25 -5.70
CA TRP A 22 11.98 13.48 -4.73
C TRP A 22 11.24 13.41 -3.40
N GLU A 23 10.91 12.21 -2.93
CA GLU A 23 10.25 12.02 -1.65
C GLU A 23 11.23 12.31 -0.51
N PHE A 24 10.79 13.13 0.44
CA PHE A 24 11.42 13.30 1.74
C PHE A 24 11.33 11.97 2.51
N TYR A 25 12.32 11.08 2.36
CA TYR A 25 12.28 9.76 2.98
C TYR A 25 12.77 9.84 4.44
N ARG A 26 14.05 10.16 4.64
CA ARG A 26 14.67 10.29 5.99
C ARG A 26 14.95 11.73 6.42
N VAL A 27 14.55 12.71 5.61
CA VAL A 27 14.68 14.15 5.90
C VAL A 27 13.28 14.74 6.11
N PRO A 28 13.04 15.59 7.12
CA PRO A 28 11.74 16.21 7.31
C PRO A 28 11.42 17.20 6.20
N CYS A 29 10.15 17.23 5.79
CA CYS A 29 9.63 18.21 4.84
C CYS A 29 9.66 19.62 5.47
N PRO A 30 10.13 20.67 4.77
CA PRO A 30 10.24 22.02 5.33
C PRO A 30 8.88 22.69 5.59
N ILE A 31 7.79 22.17 5.01
CA ILE A 31 6.43 22.72 5.17
C ILE A 31 5.70 22.14 6.38
N CYS A 32 5.79 20.82 6.57
CA CYS A 32 5.02 20.11 7.61
C CYS A 32 5.89 19.50 8.71
N HIS A 33 7.21 19.56 8.56
CA HIS A 33 8.22 19.01 9.48
C HIS A 33 8.11 17.50 9.76
N ASP A 34 7.27 16.80 8.98
CA ASP A 34 7.14 15.34 8.99
C ASP A 34 7.97 14.71 7.85
N THR A 35 8.32 13.42 8.02
CA THR A 35 8.98 12.60 7.00
C THR A 35 7.95 11.77 6.22
N GLY A 36 8.29 11.35 5.00
CA GLY A 36 7.49 10.51 4.12
C GLY A 36 6.34 11.25 3.44
N ASN A 37 5.98 10.77 2.24
CA ASN A 37 4.89 11.22 1.36
C ASN A 37 5.00 12.65 0.80
N CYS A 38 5.76 13.56 1.42
CA CYS A 38 6.01 14.89 0.87
C CYS A 38 7.14 14.81 -0.16
N MET A 39 7.10 15.67 -1.18
CA MET A 39 8.05 15.62 -2.29
C MET A 39 8.67 16.99 -2.57
N LEU A 40 9.97 17.01 -2.83
CA LEU A 40 10.73 18.17 -3.30
C LEU A 40 10.86 18.09 -4.82
N HIS A 41 10.59 19.17 -5.53
CA HIS A 41 10.85 19.22 -6.97
C HIS A 41 12.35 19.34 -7.25
N VAL A 42 12.82 18.82 -8.39
CA VAL A 42 14.23 18.92 -8.81
C VAL A 42 14.75 20.36 -8.89
N SER A 43 13.90 21.34 -9.18
CA SER A 43 14.27 22.76 -9.14
C SER A 43 14.51 23.29 -7.71
N GLN A 44 14.06 22.56 -6.69
CA GLN A 44 14.11 22.93 -5.26
C GLN A 44 13.35 24.21 -4.88
N GLU A 45 12.57 24.77 -5.80
CA GLU A 45 11.76 25.98 -5.55
C GLU A 45 10.38 25.65 -4.99
N LYS A 46 9.94 24.40 -5.11
CA LYS A 46 8.60 23.97 -4.72
C LYS A 46 8.59 22.61 -4.05
N VAL A 47 7.68 22.47 -3.08
CA VAL A 47 7.41 21.26 -2.31
C VAL A 47 5.96 20.86 -2.47
N ALA A 48 5.71 19.60 -2.81
CA ALA A 48 4.39 18.99 -2.75
C ALA A 48 4.20 18.37 -1.36
N CYS A 49 3.48 19.07 -0.48
CA CYS A 49 3.21 18.63 0.88
C CYS A 49 1.86 17.89 0.97
N THR A 50 1.83 16.71 1.56
CA THR A 50 0.57 15.94 1.76
C THR A 50 -0.20 16.31 3.02
N ARG A 51 0.32 17.24 3.83
CA ARG A 51 -0.20 17.51 5.18
C ARG A 51 -0.67 18.94 5.40
N VAL A 52 -0.11 19.90 4.67
CA VAL A 52 -0.46 21.32 4.78
C VAL A 52 -1.09 21.75 3.47
N GLU A 53 -2.34 22.18 3.54
CA GLU A 53 -3.12 22.58 2.37
C GLU A 53 -2.57 23.87 1.74
N SER A 54 -2.74 24.00 0.43
CA SER A 54 -2.47 25.21 -0.33
C SER A 54 -3.49 25.34 -1.45
N LYS A 55 -3.56 26.52 -2.07
CA LYS A 55 -4.43 26.74 -3.24
C LYS A 55 -4.08 25.88 -4.46
N TRP A 56 -2.88 25.29 -4.49
CA TRP A 56 -2.35 24.55 -5.63
C TRP A 56 -2.35 23.05 -5.33
N ILE A 57 -3.27 22.29 -5.92
CA ILE A 57 -3.40 20.85 -5.67
C ILE A 57 -2.65 20.05 -6.73
N TYR A 58 -1.79 19.14 -6.30
CA TYR A 58 -1.05 18.19 -7.12
C TYR A 58 -1.57 16.77 -6.86
N GLY A 59 -1.87 16.01 -7.93
CA GLY A 59 -2.41 14.66 -7.81
C GLY A 59 -3.83 14.59 -7.24
N LYS A 60 -4.72 15.50 -7.68
CA LYS A 60 -6.08 15.70 -7.15
C LYS A 60 -6.93 14.42 -7.05
N ASN A 61 -6.73 13.46 -7.96
CA ASN A 61 -7.51 12.21 -8.03
C ASN A 61 -6.73 10.97 -7.56
N THR A 62 -5.67 11.17 -6.79
CA THR A 62 -4.85 10.07 -6.25
C THR A 62 -5.25 9.73 -4.81
N GLY A 63 -4.81 8.57 -4.33
CA GLY A 63 -5.04 8.16 -2.94
C GLY A 63 -4.30 9.01 -1.89
N ASN A 64 -3.43 9.93 -2.31
CA ASN A 64 -2.70 10.83 -1.41
C ASN A 64 -2.41 12.17 -2.11
N PRO A 65 -3.43 13.04 -2.26
CA PRO A 65 -3.24 14.34 -2.92
C PRO A 65 -2.22 15.17 -2.13
N SER A 66 -1.42 15.94 -2.86
CA SER A 66 -0.43 16.85 -2.29
C SER A 66 -0.77 18.29 -2.65
N TYR A 67 -0.23 19.24 -1.89
CA TYR A 67 -0.42 20.67 -2.08
C TYR A 67 0.92 21.32 -2.36
N ILE A 68 1.00 22.14 -3.40
CA ILE A 68 2.24 22.79 -3.83
C ILE A 68 2.48 24.05 -3.00
N HIS A 69 3.66 24.13 -2.40
CA HIS A 69 4.19 25.27 -1.66
C HIS A 69 5.48 25.74 -2.34
N TYR A 70 5.65 27.05 -2.49
CA TYR A 70 6.86 27.64 -3.05
C TYR A 70 7.80 28.05 -1.90
N ILE A 71 9.03 27.55 -1.92
CA ILE A 71 10.02 27.71 -0.83
C ILE A 71 11.22 28.59 -1.23
N ASN A 72 11.22 29.14 -2.45
CA ASN A 72 12.24 30.03 -3.00
C ASN A 72 13.70 29.55 -2.79
N GLY A 73 13.93 28.24 -2.69
CA GLY A 73 15.27 27.64 -2.56
C GLY A 73 16.09 28.10 -1.35
N LYS A 74 15.46 28.61 -0.27
CA LYS A 74 16.18 29.03 0.94
C LYS A 74 17.00 27.89 1.55
N ASP A 75 16.47 26.67 1.49
CA ASP A 75 17.17 25.45 1.85
C ASP A 75 17.69 24.77 0.57
N LYS A 76 19.01 24.63 0.45
CA LYS A 76 19.64 23.88 -0.65
C LYS A 76 19.83 22.43 -0.22
N TYR A 77 19.01 21.56 -0.79
CA TYR A 77 19.15 20.11 -0.67
C TYR A 77 20.07 19.63 -1.78
N GLN A 78 21.00 18.76 -1.45
CA GLN A 78 21.70 18.03 -2.50
C GLN A 78 20.78 16.83 -2.84
N LEU A 79 20.54 16.56 -4.14
CA LEU A 79 19.69 15.45 -4.61
C LEU A 79 20.54 14.30 -5.16
N PRO A 80 20.24 13.02 -4.86
CA PRO A 80 21.08 11.91 -5.30
C PRO A 80 21.18 11.85 -6.82
N GLU A 81 22.35 11.49 -7.35
CA GLU A 81 22.47 11.12 -8.77
C GLU A 81 21.69 9.83 -9.02
N VAL A 82 20.84 9.83 -10.06
CA VAL A 82 20.07 8.65 -10.45
C VAL A 82 20.26 8.43 -11.93
N ASN A 83 20.60 7.18 -12.28
CA ASN A 83 20.48 6.73 -13.65
C ASN A 83 19.01 6.78 -14.04
N GLU A 84 18.67 7.52 -15.09
CA GLU A 84 17.32 7.46 -15.66
C GLU A 84 16.98 5.99 -15.94
N VAL A 85 15.98 5.48 -15.23
CA VAL A 85 15.47 4.14 -15.45
C VAL A 85 14.27 4.25 -16.38
N GLN A 86 14.31 3.53 -17.50
CA GLN A 86 13.11 3.34 -18.30
C GLN A 86 12.08 2.59 -17.46
N ILE A 87 10.82 2.91 -17.64
CA ILE A 87 9.68 2.46 -16.84
C ILE A 87 8.47 2.37 -17.76
N HIS A 88 7.43 1.69 -17.31
CA HIS A 88 6.20 1.53 -18.05
C HIS A 88 4.99 2.04 -17.28
N ASP A 89 3.99 2.48 -18.03
CA ASP A 89 2.66 2.72 -17.48
C ASP A 89 1.95 1.40 -17.23
N LYS A 90 1.05 1.45 -16.24
CA LYS A 90 0.28 0.29 -15.84
C LYS A 90 -0.66 -0.10 -16.98
N LYS A 91 -0.65 -1.38 -17.34
CA LYS A 91 -1.54 -1.96 -18.35
C LYS A 91 -3.02 -1.82 -17.98
N SER A 92 -3.89 -2.01 -18.97
CA SER A 92 -5.34 -2.06 -18.77
C SER A 92 -5.75 -3.13 -17.76
N ASN A 93 -6.91 -2.98 -17.14
CA ASN A 93 -7.40 -3.94 -16.15
C ASN A 93 -7.60 -5.34 -16.77
N GLU A 94 -7.99 -5.41 -18.04
CA GLU A 94 -8.18 -6.63 -18.82
C GLU A 94 -6.85 -7.37 -18.97
N GLU A 95 -5.81 -6.69 -19.45
CA GLU A 95 -4.48 -7.26 -19.63
C GLU A 95 -3.85 -7.69 -18.30
N LEU A 96 -4.01 -6.87 -17.26
CA LEU A 96 -3.55 -7.21 -15.91
C LEU A 96 -4.21 -8.48 -15.41
N ASN A 97 -5.54 -8.62 -15.59
CA ASN A 97 -6.27 -9.79 -15.16
C ASN A 97 -5.80 -11.06 -15.88
N VAL A 98 -5.62 -11.00 -17.20
CA VAL A 98 -5.11 -12.14 -17.99
C VAL A 98 -3.73 -12.56 -17.49
N PHE A 99 -2.81 -11.60 -17.31
CA PHE A 99 -1.48 -11.89 -16.82
C PHE A 99 -1.51 -12.45 -15.38
N ASN A 100 -2.21 -11.79 -14.46
CA ASN A 100 -2.26 -12.16 -13.05
C ASN A 100 -2.91 -13.53 -12.83
N ARG A 101 -3.87 -13.92 -13.66
CA ARG A 101 -4.47 -15.27 -13.59
C ARG A 101 -3.49 -16.36 -13.98
N LYS A 102 -2.67 -16.15 -15.01
CA LYS A 102 -1.58 -17.08 -15.37
C LYS A 102 -0.44 -17.06 -14.36
N LEU A 103 -0.13 -15.88 -13.79
CA LEU A 103 0.89 -15.74 -12.74
C LEU A 103 0.60 -16.67 -11.55
N MET A 104 -0.68 -16.82 -11.17
CA MET A 104 -1.10 -17.64 -10.02
C MET A 104 -0.66 -19.10 -10.09
N ASP A 105 -0.38 -19.64 -11.26
CA ASP A 105 0.12 -21.01 -11.46
C ASP A 105 1.56 -21.17 -10.96
N PHE A 106 2.31 -20.06 -10.87
CA PHE A 106 3.73 -20.01 -10.50
C PHE A 106 3.98 -19.60 -9.05
N ILE A 107 2.95 -19.13 -8.33
CA ILE A 107 3.09 -18.58 -6.97
C ILE A 107 2.17 -19.28 -5.95
N PRO A 108 2.15 -20.62 -5.88
CA PRO A 108 1.17 -21.37 -5.08
C PRO A 108 1.17 -20.93 -3.62
N LEU A 109 0.01 -21.05 -2.97
CA LEU A 109 -0.12 -20.78 -1.54
C LEU A 109 0.67 -21.83 -0.74
N GLN A 110 1.66 -21.38 0.02
CA GLN A 110 2.49 -22.24 0.85
C GLN A 110 1.73 -22.72 2.08
N LYS A 111 2.08 -23.93 2.55
CA LYS A 111 1.39 -24.61 3.66
C LYS A 111 1.29 -23.76 4.94
N HIS A 112 2.35 -23.04 5.31
CA HIS A 112 2.32 -22.22 6.52
C HIS A 112 1.42 -20.97 6.38
N HIS A 113 1.33 -20.38 5.19
CA HIS A 113 0.39 -19.30 4.89
C HIS A 113 -1.05 -19.79 4.86
N HIS A 114 -1.30 -20.96 4.28
CA HIS A 114 -2.60 -21.63 4.33
C HIS A 114 -3.03 -21.88 5.78
N ALA A 115 -2.14 -22.46 6.60
CA ALA A 115 -2.39 -22.66 8.02
C ALA A 115 -2.67 -21.33 8.77
N HIS A 116 -2.00 -20.24 8.41
CA HIS A 116 -2.28 -18.90 8.97
C HIS A 116 -3.71 -18.43 8.63
N LEU A 117 -4.16 -18.63 7.39
CA LEU A 117 -5.50 -18.23 6.97
C LEU A 117 -6.59 -19.04 7.70
N ILE A 118 -6.37 -20.34 7.91
CA ILE A 118 -7.29 -21.17 8.72
C ILE A 118 -7.24 -20.74 10.19
N ARG A 119 -6.06 -20.77 10.81
CA ARG A 119 -5.93 -20.66 12.27
C ARG A 119 -6.13 -19.24 12.79
N ASP A 120 -5.54 -18.26 12.11
CA ASP A 120 -5.52 -16.87 12.56
C ASP A 120 -6.59 -16.03 11.90
N ARG A 121 -6.94 -16.31 10.63
CA ARG A 121 -8.02 -15.60 9.92
C ARG A 121 -9.36 -16.29 10.00
N LYS A 122 -9.44 -17.51 10.55
CA LYS A 122 -10.68 -18.27 10.72
C LYS A 122 -11.43 -18.50 9.41
N MET A 123 -10.70 -18.58 8.30
CA MET A 123 -11.29 -18.88 7.00
C MET A 123 -11.52 -20.39 6.86
N SER A 124 -12.53 -20.77 6.08
CA SER A 124 -12.73 -22.15 5.64
C SER A 124 -11.85 -22.49 4.42
N GLU A 125 -11.70 -23.78 4.13
CA GLU A 125 -10.99 -24.24 2.93
C GLU A 125 -11.60 -23.71 1.64
N GLU A 126 -12.93 -23.72 1.54
CA GLU A 126 -13.65 -23.19 0.36
C GLU A 126 -13.41 -21.68 0.20
N GLN A 127 -13.44 -20.92 1.30
CA GLN A 127 -13.11 -19.49 1.27
C GLN A 127 -11.69 -19.29 0.75
N ILE A 128 -10.69 -19.96 1.30
CA ILE A 128 -9.29 -19.81 0.84
C ILE A 128 -9.14 -20.16 -0.64
N GLN A 129 -9.79 -21.24 -1.09
CA GLN A 129 -9.77 -21.67 -2.49
C GLN A 129 -10.36 -20.60 -3.42
N VAL A 130 -11.56 -20.10 -3.11
CA VAL A 130 -12.29 -19.11 -3.93
C VAL A 130 -11.61 -17.73 -3.90
N ARG A 131 -11.03 -17.33 -2.76
CA ARG A 131 -10.32 -16.05 -2.61
C ARG A 131 -8.99 -16.05 -3.35
N GLN A 132 -8.40 -17.22 -3.60
CA GLN A 132 -7.17 -17.41 -4.37
C GLN A 132 -5.97 -16.63 -3.78
N TYR A 133 -5.81 -16.64 -2.46
CA TYR A 133 -4.56 -16.17 -1.84
C TYR A 133 -3.36 -16.98 -2.36
N ARG A 134 -2.18 -16.34 -2.39
CA ARG A 134 -0.94 -16.91 -2.92
C ARG A 134 0.23 -16.63 -1.96
N SER A 135 1.41 -17.15 -2.26
CA SER A 135 2.63 -16.81 -1.52
C SER A 135 3.61 -16.07 -2.42
N PHE A 136 4.29 -15.05 -1.88
CA PHE A 136 5.36 -14.41 -2.62
C PHE A 136 6.53 -15.38 -2.86
N LEU A 137 6.97 -15.49 -4.11
CA LEU A 137 8.07 -16.35 -4.49
C LEU A 137 9.42 -15.67 -4.23
N LYS A 138 10.10 -16.08 -3.15
CA LYS A 138 11.40 -15.54 -2.76
C LYS A 138 12.52 -15.94 -3.72
N GLN A 139 12.62 -17.23 -4.05
CA GLN A 139 13.61 -17.75 -4.99
C GLN A 139 13.05 -17.70 -6.41
N GLN A 140 13.56 -16.77 -7.23
CA GLN A 140 13.06 -16.54 -8.58
C GLN A 140 14.10 -16.85 -9.67
N ILE A 141 15.39 -16.85 -9.30
CA ILE A 141 16.50 -17.10 -10.22
C ILE A 141 16.77 -18.62 -10.24
N GLU A 142 16.91 -19.16 -11.44
CA GLU A 142 17.22 -20.58 -11.69
C GLU A 142 18.53 -20.67 -12.48
N LEU A 143 19.31 -21.72 -12.24
CA LEU A 143 20.51 -22.06 -13.01
C LEU A 143 20.14 -23.15 -14.02
N GLU A 144 20.39 -22.90 -15.30
CA GLU A 144 20.15 -23.84 -16.39
C GLU A 144 21.32 -24.82 -16.57
N GLU A 145 21.09 -25.91 -17.31
CA GLU A 145 22.08 -26.96 -17.57
C GLU A 145 23.35 -26.44 -18.27
N ASP A 146 23.23 -25.37 -19.06
CA ASP A 146 24.33 -24.71 -19.76
C ASP A 146 25.10 -23.69 -18.90
N ASN A 147 24.88 -23.69 -17.58
CA ASN A 147 25.41 -22.74 -16.60
C ASN A 147 24.96 -21.28 -16.81
N THR A 148 23.87 -21.05 -17.53
CA THR A 148 23.26 -19.71 -17.62
C THR A 148 22.22 -19.48 -16.53
N TYR A 149 22.04 -18.22 -16.13
CA TYR A 149 21.02 -17.85 -15.17
C TYR A 149 19.75 -17.40 -15.90
N THR A 150 18.62 -17.93 -15.47
CA THR A 150 17.28 -17.53 -15.91
C THR A 150 16.41 -17.15 -14.72
N THR A 151 15.13 -16.91 -14.99
CA THR A 151 14.12 -16.83 -13.93
C THR A 151 12.94 -17.72 -14.23
N VAL A 152 12.27 -18.17 -13.18
CA VAL A 152 11.01 -18.93 -13.24
C VAL A 152 9.94 -18.24 -14.12
N TRP A 153 10.02 -16.92 -14.27
CA TRP A 153 9.06 -16.13 -15.06
C TRP A 153 9.23 -16.29 -16.57
N GLU A 154 10.38 -16.72 -17.07
CA GLU A 154 10.55 -16.97 -18.51
C GLU A 154 9.62 -18.10 -18.99
N LYS A 155 9.32 -19.08 -18.12
CA LYS A 155 8.30 -20.12 -18.37
C LYS A 155 6.90 -19.52 -18.50
N LEU A 156 6.53 -18.58 -17.63
CA LEU A 156 5.27 -17.83 -17.70
C LEU A 156 5.18 -17.02 -19.01
N PHE A 157 6.24 -16.31 -19.39
CA PHE A 157 6.24 -15.49 -20.61
C PHE A 157 6.13 -16.35 -21.87
N LYS A 158 6.79 -17.51 -21.88
CA LYS A 158 6.64 -18.51 -22.94
C LYS A 158 5.20 -19.04 -23.03
N GLN A 159 4.55 -19.33 -21.90
CA GLN A 159 3.14 -19.76 -21.85
C GLN A 159 2.16 -18.66 -22.30
N ILE A 160 2.53 -17.39 -22.15
CA ILE A 160 1.75 -16.25 -22.68
C ILE A 160 2.02 -16.05 -24.19
N GLY A 161 3.17 -16.48 -24.69
CA GLY A 161 3.58 -16.28 -26.08
C GLY A 161 4.17 -14.90 -26.36
N ASN A 162 4.56 -14.14 -25.32
CA ASN A 162 5.16 -12.81 -25.48
C ASN A 162 6.20 -12.53 -24.37
N LYS A 163 7.48 -12.41 -24.76
CA LYS A 163 8.61 -12.13 -23.84
C LYS A 163 8.55 -10.76 -23.14
N HIS A 164 7.76 -9.83 -23.64
CA HIS A 164 7.58 -8.47 -23.10
C HIS A 164 6.24 -8.30 -22.35
N CYS A 165 5.46 -9.38 -22.16
CA CYS A 165 4.13 -9.27 -21.55
C CYS A 165 4.15 -8.73 -20.11
N TRP A 166 5.27 -8.81 -19.40
CA TRP A 166 5.48 -8.31 -18.04
C TRP A 166 5.68 -6.80 -17.95
N GLN A 167 6.04 -6.12 -19.05
CA GLN A 167 6.12 -4.66 -19.07
C GLN A 167 4.72 -4.09 -18.82
N GLY A 168 4.63 -3.09 -17.93
CA GLY A 168 3.35 -2.54 -17.47
C GLY A 168 2.60 -3.40 -16.43
N ILE A 169 3.20 -4.50 -15.95
CA ILE A 169 2.67 -5.30 -14.83
C ILE A 169 3.34 -4.83 -13.53
N PRO A 170 2.59 -4.34 -12.53
CA PRO A 170 3.16 -3.92 -11.25
C PRO A 170 3.99 -5.00 -10.57
N GLY A 171 5.19 -4.64 -10.12
CA GLY A 171 6.12 -5.53 -9.43
C GLY A 171 7.18 -6.13 -10.34
N PHE A 172 6.90 -6.36 -11.63
CA PHE A 172 7.91 -6.86 -12.56
C PHE A 172 8.90 -5.78 -12.97
N TYR A 173 10.16 -6.14 -13.11
CA TYR A 173 11.24 -5.26 -13.54
C TYR A 173 12.40 -6.05 -14.14
N GLU A 174 13.28 -5.35 -14.84
CA GLU A 174 14.52 -5.92 -15.34
C GLU A 174 15.69 -5.57 -14.42
N MET A 175 16.40 -6.59 -13.97
CA MET A 175 17.67 -6.47 -13.25
C MET A 175 18.83 -6.73 -14.22
N ASN A 176 19.72 -5.75 -14.34
CA ASN A 176 20.94 -5.87 -15.13
C ASN A 176 22.17 -6.02 -14.22
N LYS A 177 23.03 -7.01 -14.50
CA LYS A 177 24.31 -7.22 -13.82
C LYS A 177 25.37 -7.65 -14.83
N GLY A 178 26.21 -6.70 -15.26
CA GLY A 178 27.14 -6.92 -16.37
C GLY A 178 26.36 -7.17 -17.67
N ARG A 179 26.60 -8.31 -18.32
CA ARG A 179 25.85 -8.74 -19.54
C ARG A 179 24.55 -9.48 -19.22
N LEU A 180 24.29 -9.81 -17.95
CA LEU A 180 23.11 -10.55 -17.53
C LEU A 180 21.90 -9.62 -17.38
N SER A 181 20.79 -9.95 -18.04
CA SER A 181 19.47 -9.32 -17.87
C SER A 181 18.47 -10.36 -17.41
N LEU A 182 17.90 -10.17 -16.21
CA LEU A 182 16.89 -11.04 -15.62
C LEU A 182 15.61 -10.27 -15.31
N ARG A 183 14.47 -10.90 -15.55
CA ARG A 183 13.16 -10.34 -15.18
C ARG A 183 12.81 -10.83 -13.80
N LEU A 184 12.54 -9.94 -12.87
CA LEU A 184 12.23 -10.28 -11.49
C LEU A 184 10.94 -9.61 -11.03
N MET A 185 10.28 -10.22 -10.05
CA MET A 185 9.14 -9.65 -9.34
C MET A 185 9.63 -9.07 -8.01
N SER A 186 9.41 -7.77 -7.83
CA SER A 186 9.72 -7.02 -6.61
C SER A 186 8.69 -7.33 -5.52
N GLY A 187 9.15 -7.59 -4.30
CA GLY A 187 8.28 -7.83 -3.16
C GLY A 187 9.06 -8.33 -1.95
N SER A 188 8.33 -8.85 -0.97
CA SER A 188 8.87 -9.43 0.26
C SER A 188 8.15 -10.74 0.55
N PRO A 189 8.78 -11.69 1.27
CA PRO A 189 8.10 -12.90 1.71
C PRO A 189 6.80 -12.59 2.47
N GLY A 190 5.74 -13.32 2.14
CA GLY A 190 4.43 -13.14 2.74
C GLY A 190 3.27 -13.65 1.89
N ILE A 191 2.07 -13.45 2.42
CA ILE A 191 0.80 -13.82 1.77
C ILE A 191 0.46 -12.79 0.71
N LEU A 192 0.39 -13.21 -0.55
CA LEU A 192 -0.10 -12.42 -1.65
C LEU A 192 -1.63 -12.42 -1.69
N ILE A 193 -2.18 -11.22 -1.72
CA ILE A 193 -3.61 -10.92 -1.70
C ILE A 193 -3.98 -10.32 -3.06
N PRO A 194 -4.80 -11.02 -3.86
CA PRO A 194 -5.25 -10.49 -5.14
C PRO A 194 -6.26 -9.35 -4.92
N PHE A 195 -5.99 -8.19 -5.53
CA PHE A 195 -6.94 -7.07 -5.54
C PHE A 195 -7.85 -7.18 -6.76
N ARG A 196 -9.12 -7.49 -6.51
CA ARG A 196 -10.19 -7.56 -7.51
C ARG A 196 -10.96 -6.26 -7.61
N ASN A 197 -11.18 -5.77 -8.83
CA ASN A 197 -12.05 -4.61 -9.08
C ASN A 197 -13.54 -5.01 -9.17
N GLN A 198 -14.40 -4.05 -9.51
CA GLN A 198 -15.85 -4.22 -9.67
C GLN A 198 -16.29 -5.08 -10.86
N TYR A 199 -15.34 -5.65 -11.61
CA TYR A 199 -15.57 -6.62 -12.69
C TYR A 199 -14.97 -7.99 -12.37
N ASN A 200 -14.55 -8.26 -11.12
CA ASN A 200 -13.80 -9.46 -10.73
C ASN A 200 -12.48 -9.68 -11.52
N GLN A 201 -11.88 -8.58 -11.97
CA GLN A 201 -10.56 -8.61 -12.62
C GLN A 201 -9.47 -8.44 -11.55
N ILE A 202 -8.44 -9.27 -11.57
CA ILE A 202 -7.28 -9.15 -10.66
C ILE A 202 -6.33 -8.09 -11.24
N VAL A 203 -6.32 -6.91 -10.63
CA VAL A 203 -5.65 -5.70 -11.15
C VAL A 203 -4.44 -5.25 -10.33
N GLY A 204 -4.06 -6.07 -9.35
CA GLY A 204 -2.90 -5.83 -8.51
C GLY A 204 -2.78 -6.83 -7.38
N TRP A 205 -1.67 -6.71 -6.66
CA TRP A 205 -1.36 -7.56 -5.52
C TRP A 205 -0.87 -6.71 -4.35
N GLN A 206 -1.34 -7.07 -3.16
CA GLN A 206 -0.72 -6.65 -1.91
C GLN A 206 -0.09 -7.86 -1.26
N VAL A 207 1.07 -7.70 -0.65
CA VAL A 207 1.67 -8.72 0.21
C VAL A 207 1.46 -8.35 1.66
N ARG A 208 0.93 -9.29 2.45
CA ARG A 208 1.00 -9.25 3.90
C ARG A 208 2.30 -9.93 4.30
N VAL A 209 3.30 -9.14 4.70
CA VAL A 209 4.65 -9.64 4.98
C VAL A 209 4.67 -10.61 6.16
N ASP A 210 5.56 -11.58 6.10
CA ASP A 210 5.81 -12.52 7.21
C ASP A 210 6.39 -11.79 8.42
N GLU A 211 7.41 -10.98 8.15
CA GLU A 211 8.14 -10.21 9.15
C GLU A 211 8.01 -8.72 8.87
N VAL A 212 7.53 -7.97 9.87
CA VAL A 212 7.47 -6.52 9.82
C VAL A 212 8.80 -5.95 10.30
N LYS A 213 9.56 -5.36 9.38
CA LYS A 213 10.86 -4.74 9.71
C LYS A 213 10.71 -3.27 10.03
N ASN A 214 11.19 -2.87 11.20
CA ASN A 214 11.30 -1.47 11.60
C ASN A 214 12.44 -0.79 10.87
N SER A 215 12.39 0.53 10.82
CA SER A 215 13.45 1.36 10.22
C SER A 215 13.75 2.57 11.10
N VAL A 216 15.02 2.93 11.18
CA VAL A 216 15.46 4.11 11.95
C VAL A 216 15.57 5.33 11.04
N TYR A 217 15.12 6.47 11.57
CA TYR A 217 15.13 7.76 10.90
C TYR A 217 15.86 8.78 11.76
N VAL A 218 16.81 9.48 11.15
CA VAL A 218 17.45 10.64 11.76
C VAL A 218 16.55 11.85 11.53
N LYS A 219 15.99 12.43 12.60
CA LYS A 219 15.10 13.60 12.52
C LYS A 219 15.88 14.91 12.50
N THR A 220 16.93 14.98 13.31
CA THR A 220 17.82 16.13 13.43
C THR A 220 19.20 15.60 13.75
N ALA A 221 20.23 16.02 13.02
CA ALA A 221 21.62 15.70 13.32
C ALA A 221 22.57 16.60 12.53
N PRO A 222 23.83 16.75 12.97
CA PRO A 222 24.91 17.30 12.17
C PRO A 222 25.12 16.55 10.85
N THR A 223 25.82 17.20 9.92
CA THR A 223 26.33 16.56 8.70
C THR A 223 27.22 15.35 9.06
N GLY A 224 27.08 14.27 8.30
CA GLY A 224 27.87 13.05 8.45
C GLY A 224 27.31 12.02 9.44
N VAL A 225 26.19 12.34 10.11
CA VAL A 225 25.51 11.38 11.01
C VAL A 225 24.64 10.40 10.24
N GLN A 226 24.81 9.11 10.52
CA GLN A 226 23.99 8.02 10.01
C GLN A 226 23.40 7.21 11.16
N ALA A 227 22.24 6.62 10.94
CA ALA A 227 21.65 5.65 11.84
C ALA A 227 21.25 4.40 11.08
N GLU A 228 21.61 3.24 11.64
CA GLU A 228 21.28 1.92 11.13
C GLU A 228 20.62 1.11 12.25
N LEU A 229 19.66 0.27 11.88
CA LEU A 229 19.03 -0.67 12.80
C LEU A 229 19.72 -2.02 12.60
N ILE A 230 20.64 -2.35 13.51
CA ILE A 230 21.53 -3.51 13.40
C ILE A 230 20.86 -4.80 13.90
N GLU A 231 19.89 -4.69 14.81
CA GLU A 231 19.07 -5.81 15.27
C GLU A 231 17.60 -5.38 15.47
N GLN A 232 16.67 -6.18 14.94
CA GLN A 232 15.24 -5.95 15.12
C GLN A 232 14.83 -6.41 16.54
N PRO A 233 13.92 -5.69 17.22
CA PRO A 233 13.11 -4.61 16.66
C PRO A 233 13.73 -3.21 16.78
N ASN A 234 14.80 -3.04 17.56
CA ASN A 234 15.16 -1.71 18.09
C ASN A 234 16.62 -1.44 18.48
N VAL A 235 17.57 -2.31 18.15
CA VAL A 235 19.00 -2.00 18.39
C VAL A 235 19.52 -1.14 17.26
N VAL A 236 20.01 0.05 17.61
CA VAL A 236 20.44 1.08 16.66
C VAL A 236 21.91 1.38 16.86
N LYS A 237 22.63 1.45 15.73
CA LYS A 237 23.98 2.00 15.64
C LYS A 237 23.94 3.36 14.97
N ILE A 238 24.59 4.35 15.56
CA ILE A 238 24.70 5.70 15.04
C ILE A 238 26.17 6.01 14.84
N THR A 239 26.52 6.45 13.63
CA THR A 239 27.88 6.84 13.27
C THR A 239 27.95 8.30 12.87
N LYS A 240 29.10 8.95 13.08
CA LYS A 240 29.44 10.28 12.53
C LYS A 240 30.73 10.11 11.74
N ASN A 241 30.70 10.28 10.43
CA ASN A 241 31.86 10.05 9.55
C ASN A 241 32.51 8.67 9.79
N ASP A 242 31.68 7.63 9.85
CA ASP A 242 32.04 6.23 10.12
C ASP A 242 32.46 5.87 11.56
N ASP A 243 32.69 6.85 12.43
CA ASP A 243 32.96 6.62 13.86
C ASP A 243 31.67 6.33 14.62
N CYS A 244 31.64 5.23 15.40
CA CYS A 244 30.49 4.88 16.22
C CYS A 244 30.35 5.83 17.41
N ILE A 245 29.22 6.55 17.48
CA ILE A 245 28.91 7.49 18.56
C ILE A 245 27.82 6.99 19.51
N PHE A 246 27.03 6.01 19.08
CA PHE A 246 26.02 5.36 19.91
C PHE A 246 25.72 3.96 19.36
N GLU A 247 25.61 2.98 20.24
CA GLU A 247 25.10 1.66 19.93
C GLU A 247 24.26 1.17 21.11
N GLY A 248 22.99 0.85 20.86
CA GLY A 248 22.10 0.39 21.92
C GLY A 248 20.63 0.34 21.52
N GLU A 249 19.81 -0.11 22.45
CA GLU A 249 18.37 -0.19 22.28
C GLU A 249 17.72 1.20 22.37
N LEU A 250 16.79 1.47 21.46
CA LEU A 250 15.95 2.66 21.48
C LEU A 250 14.47 2.28 21.59
N GLU A 251 13.66 3.16 22.18
CA GLU A 251 12.22 2.94 22.20
C GLU A 251 11.58 3.14 20.82
N VAL A 252 10.78 2.16 20.38
CA VAL A 252 10.08 2.23 19.09
C VAL A 252 9.00 3.32 19.12
N SER A 253 8.87 4.06 18.02
CA SER A 253 7.89 5.15 17.83
C SER A 253 8.11 6.42 18.66
N LYS A 254 9.02 6.41 19.64
CA LYS A 254 9.42 7.62 20.39
C LYS A 254 10.57 8.35 19.71
N LYS A 255 10.63 9.66 19.92
CA LYS A 255 11.81 10.47 19.56
C LYS A 255 12.81 10.25 20.69
N VAL A 256 14.01 9.80 20.35
CA VAL A 256 15.10 9.65 21.31
C VAL A 256 16.20 10.65 20.97
N GLU A 257 16.64 11.38 21.98
CA GLU A 257 17.75 12.31 21.89
C GLU A 257 19.02 11.59 22.31
N ILE A 258 20.04 11.65 21.47
CA ILE A 258 21.32 10.97 21.69
C ILE A 258 22.29 12.01 22.24
N PRO A 259 22.92 11.75 23.40
CA PRO A 259 23.91 12.66 23.98
C PRO A 259 25.04 12.95 22.97
N SER A 260 25.30 14.22 22.70
CA SER A 260 26.41 14.66 21.86
C SER A 260 26.95 16.01 22.36
N GLN A 261 28.27 16.19 22.33
CA GLN A 261 28.95 17.33 22.93
C GLN A 261 28.82 18.63 22.14
N GLU A 262 28.50 18.55 20.84
CA GLU A 262 28.54 19.71 19.93
C GLU A 262 27.17 20.12 19.39
N GLU A 263 26.24 19.17 19.19
CA GLU A 263 24.95 19.44 18.54
C GLU A 263 23.87 18.38 18.87
N ARG A 264 22.60 18.72 18.67
CA ARG A 264 21.45 17.86 18.99
C ARG A 264 21.23 16.75 17.95
N ILE A 265 21.32 15.49 18.37
CA ILE A 265 20.97 14.32 17.55
C ILE A 265 19.64 13.74 18.01
N VAL A 266 18.63 13.74 17.14
CA VAL A 266 17.31 13.16 17.40
C VAL A 266 17.05 12.07 16.39
N VAL A 267 16.80 10.86 16.89
CA VAL A 267 16.43 9.70 16.08
C VAL A 267 15.04 9.21 16.45
N LYS A 268 14.40 8.49 15.52
CA LYS A 268 13.13 7.82 15.75
C LYS A 268 13.11 6.49 15.00
N ILE A 269 12.78 5.42 15.71
CA ILE A 269 12.44 4.15 15.06
C ILE A 269 10.98 4.22 14.60
N HIS A 270 10.77 4.02 13.31
CA HIS A 270 9.46 3.88 12.70
C HIS A 270 9.10 2.40 12.58
N LYS A 271 7.88 2.08 13.03
CA LYS A 271 7.31 0.74 12.89
C LYS A 271 7.09 0.41 11.42
N GLY A 272 7.52 -0.79 11.02
CA GLY A 272 7.29 -1.29 9.66
C GLY A 272 5.80 -1.44 9.33
N GLN A 273 5.50 -1.56 8.04
CA GLN A 273 4.15 -1.83 7.55
C GLN A 273 3.92 -3.33 7.35
N LYS A 274 2.75 -3.82 7.75
CA LYS A 274 2.35 -5.22 7.60
C LYS A 274 1.89 -5.58 6.19
N TYR A 275 1.38 -4.59 5.45
CA TYR A 275 0.83 -4.78 4.12
C TYR A 275 1.55 -3.84 3.14
N LEU A 276 2.12 -4.40 2.08
CA LEU A 276 2.88 -3.66 1.07
C LEU A 276 2.33 -3.95 -0.33
N TRP A 277 2.25 -2.92 -1.18
CA TRP A 277 1.89 -3.13 -2.58
C TRP A 277 3.04 -3.77 -3.34
N ILE A 278 2.71 -4.76 -4.19
CA ILE A 278 3.65 -5.28 -5.17
C ILE A 278 3.89 -4.21 -6.23
N SER A 279 5.12 -3.68 -6.26
CA SER A 279 5.47 -2.54 -7.10
C SER A 279 6.95 -2.51 -7.47
N SER A 280 7.23 -2.00 -8.65
CA SER A 280 8.57 -1.79 -9.21
C SER A 280 8.75 -0.38 -9.78
N ALA A 281 8.00 0.61 -9.29
CA ALA A 281 7.89 1.96 -9.89
C ALA A 281 9.21 2.71 -10.15
N ASN A 282 10.28 2.35 -9.44
CA ASN A 282 11.61 2.97 -9.52
C ASN A 282 12.69 1.97 -9.94
N LYS A 283 12.31 0.87 -10.58
CA LYS A 283 13.25 -0.14 -11.09
C LYS A 283 13.26 -0.08 -12.62
N ASN A 284 14.37 -0.49 -13.23
CA ASN A 284 14.51 -0.53 -14.69
C ASN A 284 13.40 -1.40 -15.32
N GLN A 285 12.78 -0.88 -16.37
CA GLN A 285 11.57 -1.40 -17.02
C GLN A 285 10.39 -1.65 -16.07
N GLY A 286 10.39 -1.02 -14.90
CA GLY A 286 9.45 -1.31 -13.82
C GLY A 286 8.11 -0.56 -13.94
N THR A 287 7.14 -0.98 -13.13
CA THR A 287 5.77 -0.43 -13.11
C THR A 287 5.28 -0.23 -11.67
N GLY A 288 4.66 0.92 -11.42
CA GLY A 288 4.05 1.25 -10.13
C GLY A 288 2.75 0.49 -9.86
N ALA A 289 2.44 0.20 -8.59
CA ALA A 289 1.14 -0.37 -8.23
C ALA A 289 -0.02 0.61 -8.46
N GLY A 290 0.28 1.90 -8.31
CA GLY A 290 -0.57 3.03 -8.64
C GLY A 290 0.26 4.24 -9.10
N GLY A 291 -0.41 5.23 -9.67
CA GLY A 291 0.14 6.45 -10.24
C GLY A 291 -0.94 7.50 -10.47
N SER A 292 -0.58 8.63 -11.09
CA SER A 292 -1.49 9.76 -11.33
C SER A 292 -2.66 9.40 -12.26
N GLU A 293 -2.41 8.55 -13.26
CA GLU A 293 -3.41 8.16 -14.26
C GLU A 293 -4.09 6.82 -13.91
N ASN A 294 -3.40 5.97 -13.15
CA ASN A 294 -3.89 4.66 -12.72
C ASN A 294 -3.77 4.54 -11.20
N PRO A 295 -4.80 4.91 -10.41
CA PRO A 295 -4.71 4.86 -8.96
C PRO A 295 -4.51 3.43 -8.44
N LEU A 296 -4.18 3.32 -7.15
CA LEU A 296 -4.23 2.03 -6.47
C LEU A 296 -5.64 1.44 -6.59
N PRO A 297 -5.78 0.12 -6.79
CA PRO A 297 -7.09 -0.49 -6.97
C PRO A 297 -7.89 -0.51 -5.67
N VAL A 298 -9.19 -0.31 -5.78
CA VAL A 298 -10.18 -0.66 -4.74
C VAL A 298 -10.44 -2.15 -4.83
N HIS A 299 -10.37 -2.84 -3.69
CA HIS A 299 -10.79 -4.23 -3.67
C HIS A 299 -12.31 -4.34 -3.48
N VAL A 300 -13.00 -5.02 -4.39
CA VAL A 300 -14.40 -5.39 -4.25
C VAL A 300 -14.50 -6.82 -3.73
N ALA A 301 -14.97 -6.97 -2.50
CA ALA A 301 -15.25 -8.24 -1.87
C ALA A 301 -16.77 -8.51 -1.87
N VAL A 302 -17.14 -9.71 -2.31
CA VAL A 302 -18.49 -10.27 -2.19
C VAL A 302 -18.40 -11.58 -1.39
N PRO A 303 -19.50 -12.15 -0.88
CA PRO A 303 -19.46 -13.44 -0.19
C PRO A 303 -18.85 -14.52 -1.11
N SER A 304 -18.12 -15.48 -0.56
CA SER A 304 -17.44 -16.54 -1.32
C SER A 304 -18.43 -17.36 -2.14
N SER A 305 -19.65 -17.54 -1.64
CA SER A 305 -20.76 -18.16 -2.36
C SER A 305 -21.14 -17.40 -3.64
N HIS A 306 -21.02 -16.07 -3.64
CA HIS A 306 -21.20 -15.25 -4.84
C HIS A 306 -19.93 -15.22 -5.70
N LEU A 307 -18.75 -15.01 -5.10
CA LEU A 307 -17.48 -14.90 -5.84
C LEU A 307 -17.20 -16.13 -6.69
N LYS A 308 -17.59 -17.33 -6.22
CA LYS A 308 -17.48 -18.60 -6.94
C LYS A 308 -18.18 -18.60 -8.31
N HIS A 309 -19.25 -17.80 -8.45
CA HIS A 309 -20.09 -17.74 -9.66
C HIS A 309 -19.98 -16.39 -10.39
N TRP A 310 -19.22 -15.45 -9.86
CA TRP A 310 -19.04 -14.13 -10.46
C TRP A 310 -17.98 -14.20 -11.56
N ASN A 311 -18.39 -14.12 -12.82
CA ASN A 311 -17.46 -14.20 -13.96
C ASN A 311 -16.63 -12.92 -14.11
N SER A 312 -15.32 -13.09 -14.34
CA SER A 312 -14.39 -11.98 -14.63
C SER A 312 -14.85 -11.21 -15.87
N GLY A 313 -14.84 -9.88 -15.80
CA GLY A 313 -15.33 -8.98 -16.84
C GLY A 313 -16.81 -8.58 -16.70
N THR A 314 -17.55 -9.19 -15.76
CA THR A 314 -18.96 -8.83 -15.52
C THR A 314 -19.06 -7.81 -14.39
N LEU A 315 -19.70 -6.66 -14.65
CA LEU A 315 -19.90 -5.63 -13.63
C LEU A 315 -20.78 -6.14 -12.48
N HIS A 316 -20.31 -5.95 -11.25
CA HIS A 316 -21.13 -6.18 -10.06
C HIS A 316 -21.89 -4.91 -9.67
N GLN A 317 -23.21 -4.93 -9.82
CA GLN A 317 -24.09 -3.83 -9.42
C GLN A 317 -24.72 -4.11 -8.06
N THR A 318 -24.79 -3.09 -7.21
CA THR A 318 -25.43 -3.19 -5.89
C THR A 318 -25.86 -1.81 -5.40
N LYS A 319 -26.98 -1.75 -4.68
CA LYS A 319 -27.47 -0.50 -4.08
C LYS A 319 -26.75 -0.14 -2.79
N SER A 320 -26.16 -1.11 -2.11
CA SER A 320 -25.51 -0.91 -0.82
C SER A 320 -24.12 -1.52 -0.80
N VAL A 321 -23.17 -0.79 -0.22
CA VAL A 321 -21.81 -1.27 0.05
C VAL A 321 -21.34 -0.85 1.44
N MET A 322 -20.55 -1.71 2.06
CA MET A 322 -19.73 -1.35 3.21
C MET A 322 -18.31 -1.00 2.76
N ILE A 323 -17.68 0.00 3.37
CA ILE A 323 -16.30 0.42 3.05
C ILE A 323 -15.42 0.28 4.28
N THR A 324 -14.29 -0.40 4.13
CA THR A 324 -13.29 -0.65 5.18
C THR A 324 -11.86 -0.53 4.65
N GLU A 325 -10.87 -0.79 5.50
CA GLU A 325 -9.45 -0.84 5.13
C GLU A 325 -8.94 -2.27 4.98
N GLY A 326 -8.17 -2.53 3.92
CA GLY A 326 -7.47 -3.81 3.74
C GLY A 326 -8.32 -4.95 3.18
N ALA A 327 -7.78 -5.64 2.18
CA ALA A 327 -8.53 -6.62 1.39
C ALA A 327 -8.95 -7.87 2.20
N ILE A 328 -8.07 -8.42 3.05
CA ILE A 328 -8.41 -9.59 3.89
C ILE A 328 -9.59 -9.29 4.82
N LYS A 329 -9.64 -8.08 5.41
CA LYS A 329 -10.77 -7.68 6.26
C LYS A 329 -12.06 -7.63 5.46
N ALA A 330 -12.02 -7.01 4.28
CA ALA A 330 -13.18 -6.92 3.40
C ALA A 330 -13.69 -8.30 2.96
N ASP A 331 -12.79 -9.23 2.63
CA ASP A 331 -13.13 -10.62 2.31
C ASP A 331 -13.85 -11.30 3.48
N LEU A 332 -13.29 -11.21 4.69
CA LEU A 332 -13.90 -11.79 5.90
C LEU A 332 -15.26 -11.18 6.21
N ILE A 333 -15.38 -9.85 6.18
CA ILE A 333 -16.65 -9.17 6.44
C ILE A 333 -17.70 -9.59 5.40
N ALA A 334 -17.33 -9.68 4.11
CA ALA A 334 -18.25 -10.10 3.05
C ALA A 334 -18.77 -11.53 3.27
N ASP A 335 -17.94 -12.44 3.77
CA ASP A 335 -18.35 -13.80 4.14
C ASP A 335 -19.22 -13.84 5.41
N LEU A 336 -18.96 -12.97 6.38
CA LEU A 336 -19.68 -12.95 7.66
C LEU A 336 -21.03 -12.22 7.58
N ILE A 337 -21.22 -11.28 6.67
CA ILE A 337 -22.48 -10.52 6.54
C ILE A 337 -23.70 -11.45 6.45
N PRO A 338 -23.76 -12.45 5.53
CA PRO A 338 -24.91 -13.37 5.44
C PRO A 338 -25.16 -14.20 6.69
N GLU A 339 -24.14 -14.43 7.53
CA GLU A 339 -24.27 -15.17 8.78
C GLU A 339 -24.73 -14.29 9.95
N ARG A 340 -24.47 -12.98 9.88
CA ARG A 340 -24.77 -12.04 10.97
C ARG A 340 -26.07 -11.30 10.77
N PHE A 341 -26.52 -11.09 9.54
CA PHE A 341 -27.72 -10.31 9.25
C PHE A 341 -28.85 -11.22 8.75
N ASN A 342 -30.07 -10.94 9.22
CA ASN A 342 -31.26 -11.63 8.72
C ASN A 342 -31.65 -11.10 7.32
N LYS A 343 -32.61 -11.74 6.66
CA LYS A 343 -33.00 -11.39 5.28
C LYS A 343 -33.44 -9.94 5.10
N VAL A 344 -34.10 -9.35 6.09
CA VAL A 344 -34.56 -7.95 6.04
C VAL A 344 -33.36 -7.02 6.14
N GLU A 345 -32.50 -7.22 7.15
CA GLU A 345 -31.26 -6.45 7.32
C GLU A 345 -30.35 -6.55 6.08
N LEU A 346 -30.22 -7.75 5.49
CA LEU A 346 -29.41 -7.97 4.29
C LEU A 346 -29.90 -7.19 3.07
N SER A 347 -31.21 -7.00 2.94
CA SER A 347 -31.78 -6.21 1.83
C SER A 347 -31.40 -4.72 1.91
N GLU A 348 -31.10 -4.23 3.11
CA GLU A 348 -30.71 -2.84 3.35
C GLU A 348 -29.18 -2.65 3.31
N VAL A 349 -28.44 -3.51 4.02
CA VAL A 349 -26.98 -3.41 4.15
C VAL A 349 -26.26 -3.91 2.89
N GLY A 350 -26.86 -4.86 2.17
CA GLY A 350 -26.21 -5.58 1.10
C GLY A 350 -25.10 -6.50 1.62
N THR A 351 -24.35 -7.12 0.71
CA THR A 351 -23.30 -8.10 1.03
C THR A 351 -21.92 -7.72 0.48
N THR A 352 -21.81 -6.52 -0.12
CA THR A 352 -20.59 -6.09 -0.80
C THR A 352 -19.75 -5.20 0.09
N VAL A 353 -18.46 -5.48 0.16
CA VAL A 353 -17.50 -4.73 0.94
C VAL A 353 -16.40 -4.20 0.03
N LEU A 354 -16.09 -2.91 0.13
CA LEU A 354 -15.02 -2.25 -0.59
C LEU A 354 -13.84 -2.01 0.35
N ALA A 355 -12.65 -2.40 -0.06
CA ALA A 355 -11.42 -2.16 0.69
C ALA A 355 -10.56 -1.09 0.01
N ILE A 356 -10.17 -0.07 0.77
CA ILE A 356 -9.23 0.98 0.35
C ILE A 356 -7.92 0.91 1.16
N PRO A 357 -6.79 1.43 0.66
CA PRO A 357 -5.47 1.35 1.32
C PRO A 357 -5.31 2.35 2.48
N GLY A 358 -6.41 2.71 3.15
CA GLY A 358 -6.48 3.75 4.18
C GLY A 358 -7.55 4.79 3.86
N VAL A 359 -8.20 5.33 4.90
CA VAL A 359 -9.28 6.32 4.75
C VAL A 359 -8.88 7.54 3.92
N ASN A 360 -7.62 7.97 3.97
CA ASN A 360 -7.11 9.11 3.18
C ASN A 360 -7.26 8.91 1.67
N ALA A 361 -7.28 7.65 1.22
CA ALA A 361 -7.38 7.30 -0.19
C ALA A 361 -8.81 7.28 -0.72
N TRP A 362 -9.81 7.71 0.06
CA TRP A 362 -11.24 7.61 -0.28
C TRP A 362 -11.61 8.09 -1.69
N ARG A 363 -10.86 9.04 -2.28
CA ARG A 363 -11.11 9.56 -3.63
C ARG A 363 -11.15 8.46 -4.70
N ILE A 364 -10.35 7.40 -4.54
CA ILE A 364 -10.27 6.29 -5.50
C ILE A 364 -11.55 5.44 -5.53
N VAL A 365 -12.38 5.52 -4.48
CA VAL A 365 -13.63 4.75 -4.39
C VAL A 365 -14.78 5.42 -5.12
N MET A 366 -14.74 6.75 -5.28
CA MET A 366 -15.85 7.51 -5.85
C MET A 366 -16.23 7.04 -7.28
N PRO A 367 -15.29 6.79 -8.20
CA PRO A 367 -15.63 6.24 -9.52
C PRO A 367 -16.23 4.83 -9.43
N VAL A 368 -15.75 4.01 -8.49
CA VAL A 368 -16.22 2.63 -8.29
C VAL A 368 -17.67 2.62 -7.79
N LEU A 369 -18.02 3.48 -6.84
CA LEU A 369 -19.39 3.63 -6.35
C LEU A 369 -20.37 3.99 -7.48
N LYS A 370 -19.97 4.91 -8.35
CA LYS A 370 -20.77 5.35 -9.50
C LYS A 370 -20.98 4.21 -10.50
N ASP A 371 -19.91 3.50 -10.85
CA ASP A 371 -19.96 2.39 -11.81
C ASP A 371 -20.84 1.23 -11.30
N MET A 372 -20.77 0.93 -10.00
CA MET A 372 -21.57 -0.11 -9.35
C MET A 372 -23.02 0.29 -9.04
N MET A 373 -23.43 1.53 -9.37
CA MET A 373 -24.77 2.09 -9.12
C MET A 373 -25.18 2.10 -7.64
N VAL A 374 -24.22 2.40 -6.76
CA VAL A 374 -24.41 2.44 -5.30
C VAL A 374 -25.24 3.65 -4.89
N GLU A 375 -26.10 3.46 -3.88
CA GLU A 375 -26.90 4.51 -3.24
C GLU A 375 -26.57 4.64 -1.75
N ASN A 376 -26.37 3.51 -1.05
CA ASN A 376 -26.11 3.45 0.39
C ASN A 376 -24.65 3.05 0.67
N VAL A 377 -23.98 3.84 1.51
CA VAL A 377 -22.58 3.65 1.88
C VAL A 377 -22.43 3.52 3.39
N TYR A 378 -22.02 2.33 3.84
CA TYR A 378 -21.74 2.02 5.24
C TYR A 378 -20.23 2.17 5.50
N LEU A 379 -19.83 3.20 6.24
CA LEU A 379 -18.43 3.44 6.60
C LEU A 379 -18.06 2.62 7.84
N ALA A 380 -17.21 1.62 7.65
CA ALA A 380 -16.77 0.64 8.65
C ALA A 380 -15.25 0.64 8.82
N PHE A 381 -14.73 1.77 9.30
CA PHE A 381 -13.31 1.93 9.61
C PHE A 381 -13.03 1.57 11.07
N ASP A 382 -11.86 1.00 11.38
CA ASP A 382 -11.45 0.51 12.70
C ASP A 382 -11.86 1.44 13.87
N ALA A 383 -12.27 0.87 15.00
CA ALA A 383 -12.82 1.66 16.10
C ALA A 383 -11.77 2.59 16.77
N ASP A 384 -10.47 2.35 16.53
CA ASP A 384 -9.35 3.19 16.98
C ASP A 384 -9.15 4.47 16.14
N LEU A 385 -9.92 4.67 15.05
CA LEU A 385 -9.89 5.90 14.25
C LEU A 385 -10.19 7.17 15.05
N VAL A 386 -10.92 7.06 16.16
CA VAL A 386 -11.32 8.21 16.99
C VAL A 386 -10.12 8.93 17.60
N GLU A 387 -9.02 8.20 17.88
CA GLU A 387 -7.85 8.76 18.57
C GLU A 387 -6.94 9.58 17.65
N ASN A 388 -6.97 9.30 16.33
CA ASN A 388 -6.11 9.97 15.37
C ASN A 388 -6.85 11.10 14.64
N VAL A 389 -6.61 12.34 15.08
CA VAL A 389 -7.22 13.57 14.53
C VAL A 389 -7.13 13.65 13.00
N LYS A 390 -6.00 13.23 12.40
CA LYS A 390 -5.81 13.29 10.94
C LYS A 390 -6.74 12.30 10.22
N VAL A 391 -6.85 11.10 10.77
CA VAL A 391 -7.67 10.02 10.25
C VAL A 391 -9.16 10.33 10.42
N ARG A 392 -9.54 10.93 11.56
CA ARG A 392 -10.89 11.48 11.78
C ARG A 392 -11.25 12.56 10.75
N LYS A 393 -10.34 13.51 10.47
CA LYS A 393 -10.56 14.52 9.42
C LYS A 393 -10.83 13.87 8.07
N ALA A 394 -10.01 12.89 7.68
CA ALA A 394 -10.18 12.20 6.41
C ALA A 394 -11.53 11.47 6.30
N LEU A 395 -12.01 10.86 7.38
CA LEU A 395 -13.34 10.23 7.44
C LEU A 395 -14.47 11.26 7.30
N ILE A 396 -14.36 12.42 7.97
CA ILE A 396 -15.32 13.52 7.84
C ILE A 396 -15.34 14.06 6.41
N ASP A 397 -14.18 14.30 5.80
CA ASP A 397 -14.06 14.75 4.42
C ASP A 397 -14.71 13.75 3.46
N PHE A 398 -14.50 12.45 3.70
CA PHE A 398 -15.11 11.39 2.91
C PHE A 398 -16.63 11.38 3.02
N ALA A 399 -17.17 11.35 4.25
CA ALA A 399 -18.60 11.39 4.51
C ALA A 399 -19.26 12.65 3.92
N THR A 400 -18.61 13.81 4.08
CA THR A 400 -19.09 15.08 3.51
C THR A 400 -19.13 15.02 1.99
N LYS A 401 -18.11 14.45 1.36
CA LYS A 401 -18.07 14.29 -0.10
C LYS A 401 -19.17 13.34 -0.58
N LEU A 402 -19.39 12.21 0.09
CA LEU A 402 -20.46 11.27 -0.24
C LEU A 402 -21.83 11.93 -0.19
N LYS A 403 -22.15 12.63 0.91
CA LYS A 403 -23.43 13.36 1.00
C LYS A 403 -23.62 14.40 -0.09
N LYS A 404 -22.55 15.16 -0.40
CA LYS A 404 -22.59 16.16 -1.47
C LYS A 404 -22.90 15.55 -2.84
N GLU A 405 -22.51 14.30 -3.06
CA GLU A 405 -22.77 13.54 -4.29
C GLU A 405 -24.09 12.74 -4.23
N GLY A 406 -24.88 12.89 -3.16
CA GLY A 406 -26.22 12.30 -3.04
C GLY A 406 -26.28 10.88 -2.48
N TYR A 407 -25.19 10.35 -1.92
CA TYR A 407 -25.20 9.03 -1.28
C TYR A 407 -25.83 9.09 0.12
N ASN A 408 -26.55 8.04 0.50
CA ASN A 408 -26.97 7.80 1.88
C ASN A 408 -25.77 7.29 2.68
N VAL A 409 -25.34 8.04 3.70
CA VAL A 409 -24.13 7.72 4.46
C VAL A 409 -24.49 7.21 5.84
N ILE A 410 -24.01 6.02 6.16
CA ILE A 410 -24.23 5.32 7.42
C ILE A 410 -22.89 5.02 8.06
N ILE A 411 -22.73 5.31 9.34
CA ILE A 411 -21.57 4.89 10.13
C ILE A 411 -21.88 3.54 10.77
N ALA A 412 -21.00 2.56 10.57
CA ALA A 412 -21.02 1.30 11.28
C ALA A 412 -20.11 1.40 12.52
N ALA A 413 -20.70 1.38 13.72
CA ALA A 413 -19.99 1.52 14.98
C ALA A 413 -20.08 0.24 15.81
N TRP A 414 -19.00 -0.13 16.49
CA TRP A 414 -18.97 -1.26 17.42
C TRP A 414 -18.10 -0.91 18.63
N ASN A 415 -18.17 -1.72 19.69
CA ASN A 415 -17.34 -1.51 20.87
C ASN A 415 -15.90 -2.00 20.55
N PRO A 416 -14.84 -1.18 20.71
CA PRO A 416 -13.46 -1.61 20.49
C PRO A 416 -13.05 -2.85 21.29
N ALA A 417 -13.68 -3.10 22.44
CA ALA A 417 -13.44 -4.29 23.25
C ALA A 417 -13.94 -5.60 22.58
N GLN A 418 -14.84 -5.51 21.59
CA GLN A 418 -15.35 -6.65 20.84
C GLN A 418 -14.42 -7.08 19.70
N GLY A 419 -13.49 -6.21 19.29
CA GLY A 419 -12.60 -6.45 18.17
C GLY A 419 -11.98 -5.15 17.68
N LYS A 420 -10.72 -5.24 17.25
CA LYS A 420 -10.00 -4.06 16.74
C LYS A 420 -10.61 -3.60 15.42
N GLY A 421 -10.77 -4.54 14.48
CA GLY A 421 -11.51 -4.34 13.24
C GLY A 421 -12.95 -4.84 13.34
N LEU A 422 -13.77 -4.46 12.36
CA LEU A 422 -15.12 -5.00 12.23
C LEU A 422 -15.09 -6.51 11.92
N ASP A 423 -14.08 -6.98 11.18
CA ASP A 423 -13.87 -8.41 10.93
C ASP A 423 -13.69 -9.19 12.23
N ASP A 424 -12.87 -8.70 13.17
CA ASP A 424 -12.67 -9.31 14.48
C ASP A 424 -14.00 -9.34 15.28
N ALA A 425 -14.73 -8.22 15.31
CA ALA A 425 -15.99 -8.10 16.04
C ALA A 425 -17.07 -9.06 15.49
N MET A 426 -17.19 -9.16 14.16
CA MET A 426 -18.13 -10.08 13.52
C MET A 426 -17.73 -11.55 13.71
N GLN A 427 -16.44 -11.87 13.72
CA GLN A 427 -15.98 -13.22 14.08
C GLN A 427 -16.36 -13.60 15.52
N ALA A 428 -16.33 -12.64 16.45
CA ALA A 428 -16.82 -12.79 17.81
C ALA A 428 -18.36 -12.70 17.93
N SER A 429 -19.08 -12.79 16.82
CA SER A 429 -20.56 -12.77 16.74
C SER A 429 -21.22 -11.45 17.12
N PHE A 430 -20.47 -10.36 17.19
CA PHE A 430 -21.04 -9.02 17.39
C PHE A 430 -21.48 -8.41 16.06
N LYS A 431 -22.57 -7.64 16.11
CA LYS A 431 -23.02 -6.82 14.99
C LYS A 431 -22.66 -5.35 15.24
N PRO A 432 -22.29 -4.58 14.20
CA PRO A 432 -22.17 -3.14 14.32
C PRO A 432 -23.57 -2.51 14.51
N VAL A 433 -23.60 -1.38 15.18
CA VAL A 433 -24.74 -0.47 15.25
C VAL A 433 -24.61 0.54 14.12
N PHE A 434 -25.66 0.68 13.32
CA PHE A 434 -25.71 1.62 12.22
C PHE A 434 -26.27 2.97 12.66
N ARG A 435 -25.60 4.04 12.25
CA ARG A 435 -26.04 5.43 12.49
C ARG A 435 -25.98 6.23 11.21
N THR A 436 -27.13 6.64 10.70
CA THR A 436 -27.22 7.60 9.60
C THR A 436 -26.68 8.94 10.08
N ILE A 437 -25.84 9.57 9.27
CA ILE A 437 -25.25 10.87 9.61
C ILE A 437 -25.73 11.97 8.70
#